data_AF-A0A6B3C4C4-F1
#
_entry.id   AF-A0A6B3C4C4-F1
#
_cell.length_a   1.000
_cell.length_b   1.000
_cell.length_c   1.000
_cell.angle_alpha   90.00
_cell.angle_beta   90.00
_cell.angle_gamma   90.00
#
_symmetry.space_group_name_H-M   'P 1'
#
loop_
_entity.id
_entity.type
_entity.pdbx_description
1 polymer ?
#
loop_
_entity_poly.entity_id
_entity_poly.type
_entity_poly.pdbx_seq_one_letter_code
_entity_poly.pdbx_strand_id
1 'polypeptide(L)'
;MYFAAVLARTEDGWEASDTELDDVETLSDLAELAREASPEDDTVLVLIEQEDAWFGVVRIDGEDDPRIYVSDAAAASRSSYGEILLTAELLGRDPDADEPDLDALVLDLDGTEDGESDADPDTDSDSADDDEETGVPADAVPHGPVGDPVILDDLGVGEKELRALDADDALSAIAEALGASEVLETVR
;
A
#
# COMPACT_ATOMS: atom_id res chain seq x y z
N MET A 1 3.00 13.44 9.60
CA MET A 1 2.16 14.30 8.76
C MET A 1 2.01 13.57 7.43
N TYR A 2 0.85 13.63 6.80
CA TYR A 2 0.65 13.07 5.46
C TYR A 2 0.27 14.22 4.52
N PHE A 3 0.55 14.01 3.24
CA PHE A 3 0.13 14.90 2.17
C PHE A 3 -0.49 14.04 1.07
N ALA A 4 -1.65 14.46 0.55
CA ALA A 4 -2.27 13.82 -0.58
C ALA A 4 -2.71 14.87 -1.59
N ALA A 5 -2.38 14.64 -2.86
CA ALA A 5 -2.76 15.53 -3.94
C ALA A 5 -3.44 14.74 -5.05
N VAL A 6 -4.52 15.29 -5.58
CA VAL A 6 -5.20 14.77 -6.77
C VAL A 6 -4.74 15.57 -7.97
N LEU A 7 -4.26 14.86 -8.99
CA LEU A 7 -3.94 15.39 -10.31
C LEU A 7 -5.00 14.90 -11.29
N ALA A 8 -5.86 15.80 -11.76
CA ALA A 8 -6.86 15.52 -12.78
C ALA A 8 -6.36 15.97 -14.16
N ARG A 9 -6.46 15.09 -15.16
CA ARG A 9 -6.14 15.43 -16.55
C ARG A 9 -7.30 16.22 -17.16
N THR A 10 -6.96 17.29 -17.86
CA THR A 10 -7.89 18.20 -18.55
C THR A 10 -7.42 18.48 -19.97
N GLU A 11 -8.24 19.15 -20.78
CA GLU A 11 -7.89 19.56 -22.15
C GLU A 11 -6.66 20.50 -22.23
N ASP A 12 -6.42 21.28 -21.17
CA ASP A 12 -5.35 22.28 -21.09
C ASP A 12 -4.11 21.80 -20.31
N GLY A 13 -4.14 20.59 -19.74
CA GLY A 13 -3.02 20.01 -18.97
C GLY A 13 -3.49 19.29 -17.71
N TRP A 14 -2.63 19.25 -16.69
CA TRP A 14 -2.97 18.69 -15.38
C TRP A 14 -3.41 19.79 -14.42
N GLU A 15 -4.47 19.52 -13.65
CA GLU A 15 -4.91 20.33 -12.52
C GLU A 15 -4.61 19.60 -11.23
N ALA A 16 -3.93 20.26 -10.28
CA ALA A 16 -3.63 19.70 -8.97
C ALA A 16 -4.58 20.29 -7.92
N SER A 17 -5.06 19.45 -7.02
CA SER A 17 -5.83 19.84 -5.83
C SER A 17 -5.30 19.10 -4.61
N ASP A 18 -5.06 19.84 -3.52
CA ASP A 18 -4.85 19.27 -2.19
C ASP A 18 -6.11 18.50 -1.77
N THR A 19 -5.93 17.28 -1.25
CA THR A 19 -7.03 16.46 -0.76
C THR A 19 -6.73 15.87 0.60
N GLU A 20 -7.78 15.70 1.39
CA GLU A 20 -7.73 14.97 2.64
C GLU A 20 -8.28 13.55 2.38
N LEU A 21 -7.61 12.53 2.91
CA LEU A 21 -8.04 11.13 2.77
C LEU A 21 -8.82 10.64 4.01
N ASP A 22 -9.18 11.54 4.93
CA ASP A 22 -9.90 11.21 6.16
C ASP A 22 -11.34 10.74 5.88
N ASP A 23 -11.96 11.25 4.79
CA ASP A 23 -13.29 10.86 4.33
C ASP A 23 -13.26 9.61 3.41
N VAL A 24 -12.09 9.02 3.16
CA VAL A 24 -11.93 7.86 2.28
C VAL A 24 -11.77 6.62 3.13
N GLU A 25 -12.69 5.65 3.00
CA GLU A 25 -12.64 4.38 3.75
C GLU A 25 -12.31 3.19 2.83
N THR A 26 -12.58 3.33 1.53
CA THR A 26 -12.47 2.25 0.55
C THR A 26 -11.93 2.74 -0.81
N LEU A 27 -11.54 1.80 -1.67
CA LEU A 27 -11.19 2.11 -3.07
C LEU A 27 -12.33 2.73 -3.86
N SER A 28 -13.58 2.40 -3.50
CA SER A 28 -14.75 3.02 -4.12
C SER A 28 -14.82 4.50 -3.79
N ASP A 29 -14.50 4.90 -2.55
CA ASP A 29 -14.48 6.30 -2.13
C ASP A 29 -13.37 7.07 -2.87
N LEU A 30 -12.21 6.46 -3.11
CA LEU A 30 -11.16 7.04 -3.97
C LEU A 30 -11.64 7.24 -5.41
N ALA A 31 -12.39 6.28 -5.95
CA ALA A 31 -12.95 6.39 -7.29
C ALA A 31 -14.05 7.47 -7.35
N GLU A 32 -14.85 7.65 -6.29
CA GLU A 32 -15.80 8.76 -6.19
C GLU A 32 -15.08 10.11 -6.12
N LEU A 33 -14.05 10.23 -5.27
CA LEU A 33 -13.21 11.44 -5.19
C LEU A 33 -12.60 11.81 -6.54
N ALA A 34 -12.12 10.80 -7.29
CA ALA A 34 -11.57 11.01 -8.62
C ALA A 34 -12.61 11.56 -9.61
N ARG A 35 -13.85 11.06 -9.56
CA ARG A 35 -14.95 11.57 -10.39
C ARG A 35 -15.35 13.00 -10.04
N GLU A 36 -15.24 13.38 -8.77
CA GLU A 36 -15.46 14.77 -8.35
C GLU A 36 -14.37 15.71 -8.89
N ALA A 37 -13.12 15.23 -8.93
CA ALA A 37 -11.99 15.98 -9.46
C ALA A 37 -11.98 16.07 -11.00
N SER A 38 -12.50 15.05 -11.69
CA SER A 38 -12.59 15.02 -13.17
C SER A 38 -14.01 14.71 -13.64
N PRO A 39 -14.86 15.74 -13.87
CA PRO A 39 -16.23 15.55 -14.34
C PRO A 39 -16.32 15.10 -15.80
N GLU A 40 -15.19 15.06 -16.52
CA GLU A 40 -15.07 14.60 -17.90
C GLU A 40 -14.68 13.12 -18.01
N ASP A 41 -14.56 12.43 -16.87
CA ASP A 41 -14.13 11.03 -16.78
C ASP A 41 -12.73 10.80 -17.41
N ASP A 42 -11.85 11.80 -17.29
CA ASP A 42 -10.45 11.72 -17.71
C ASP A 42 -9.57 11.02 -16.64
N THR A 43 -8.29 10.77 -16.97
CA THR A 43 -7.33 10.16 -16.03
C THR A 43 -7.10 11.05 -14.80
N VAL A 44 -7.21 10.45 -13.62
CA VAL A 44 -6.93 11.06 -12.32
C VAL A 44 -5.84 10.27 -11.61
N LEU A 45 -4.86 10.97 -11.02
CA LEU A 45 -3.82 10.40 -10.19
C LEU A 45 -3.92 10.95 -8.77
N VAL A 46 -3.99 10.08 -7.77
CA VAL A 46 -3.87 10.45 -6.35
C VAL A 46 -2.45 10.12 -5.90
N LEU A 47 -1.68 11.15 -5.57
CA LEU A 47 -0.31 11.06 -5.06
C LEU A 47 -0.34 11.15 -3.55
N ILE A 48 0.31 10.21 -2.85
CA ILE A 48 0.29 10.13 -1.39
C ILE A 48 1.72 10.11 -0.85
N GLU A 49 1.97 10.95 0.16
CA GLU A 49 3.24 11.08 0.89
C GLU A 49 3.00 10.97 2.40
N GLN A 50 3.90 10.27 3.10
CA GLN A 50 3.90 10.15 4.56
C GLN A 50 5.25 10.55 5.13
N GLU A 51 5.25 11.47 6.11
CA GLU A 51 6.47 11.93 6.81
C GLU A 51 7.57 12.37 5.83
N ASP A 52 7.18 13.12 4.79
CA ASP A 52 8.06 13.59 3.72
C ASP A 52 8.68 12.44 2.89
N ALA A 53 8.15 11.22 3.00
CA ALA A 53 8.53 10.05 2.22
C ALA A 53 7.36 9.53 1.37
N TRP A 54 7.60 9.37 0.08
CA TRP A 54 6.65 8.88 -0.91
C TRP A 54 6.09 7.51 -0.58
N PHE A 55 4.76 7.41 -0.66
CA PHE A 55 4.01 6.29 -0.14
C PHE A 55 3.34 5.48 -1.25
N GLY A 56 2.65 6.14 -2.17
CA GLY A 56 1.95 5.46 -3.25
C GLY A 56 1.23 6.38 -4.22
N VAL A 57 0.87 5.79 -5.36
CA VAL A 57 0.05 6.39 -6.41
C VAL A 57 -1.18 5.52 -6.65
N VAL A 58 -2.34 6.19 -6.78
CA VAL A 58 -3.57 5.57 -7.27
C VAL A 58 -3.93 6.25 -8.59
N ARG A 59 -4.23 5.45 -9.61
CA ARG A 59 -4.66 5.92 -10.93
C ARG A 59 -6.08 5.46 -11.19
N ILE A 60 -6.94 6.38 -11.56
CA ILE A 60 -8.31 6.12 -11.98
C ILE A 60 -8.44 6.66 -13.41
N ASP A 61 -8.89 5.85 -14.36
CA ASP A 61 -9.12 6.27 -15.73
C ASP A 61 -10.63 6.29 -15.99
N GLY A 62 -11.28 7.44 -15.75
CA GLY A 62 -12.73 7.57 -15.89
C GLY A 62 -13.52 6.61 -15.01
N GLU A 63 -14.21 5.66 -15.63
CA GLU A 63 -15.03 4.66 -14.94
C GLU A 63 -14.30 3.33 -14.65
N ASP A 64 -13.04 3.18 -15.09
CA ASP A 64 -12.25 1.97 -14.84
C ASP A 64 -11.90 1.79 -13.34
N ASP A 65 -11.61 0.54 -12.97
CA ASP A 65 -11.19 0.21 -11.61
C ASP A 65 -9.88 0.91 -11.22
N PRO A 66 -9.76 1.40 -9.97
CA PRO A 66 -8.56 2.10 -9.50
C PRO A 66 -7.36 1.15 -9.52
N ARG A 67 -6.28 1.59 -10.18
CA ARG A 67 -4.98 0.93 -10.18
C ARG A 67 -4.10 1.54 -9.10
N ILE A 68 -3.33 0.73 -8.40
CA ILE A 68 -2.57 1.16 -7.21
C ILE A 68 -1.13 0.71 -7.35
N TYR A 69 -0.20 1.58 -6.95
CA TYR A 69 1.19 1.24 -6.69
C TYR A 69 1.63 1.84 -5.37
N VAL A 70 2.21 1.03 -4.51
CA VAL A 70 2.75 1.44 -3.20
C VAL A 70 4.25 1.19 -3.22
N SER A 71 5.05 2.17 -2.79
CA SER A 71 6.52 2.10 -2.81
C SER A 71 7.09 1.16 -1.74
N ASP A 72 6.48 1.15 -0.56
CA ASP A 72 6.83 0.29 0.57
C ASP A 72 5.55 -0.14 1.31
N ALA A 73 5.11 -1.36 1.07
CA ALA A 73 3.91 -1.90 1.69
C ALA A 73 4.02 -1.97 3.22
N ALA A 74 5.20 -2.29 3.75
CA ALA A 74 5.40 -2.41 5.19
C ALA A 74 5.41 -1.03 5.89
N ALA A 75 5.88 0.02 5.23
CA ALA A 75 5.66 1.39 5.70
C ALA A 75 4.17 1.73 5.63
N ALA A 76 3.50 1.33 4.55
CA ALA A 76 2.10 1.59 4.35
C ALA A 76 1.18 0.97 5.39
N SER A 77 1.41 -0.29 5.76
CA SER A 77 0.61 -1.00 6.76
C SER A 77 0.67 -0.38 8.16
N ARG A 78 1.60 0.56 8.42
CA ARG A 78 1.73 1.28 9.68
C ARG A 78 0.94 2.60 9.71
N SER A 79 0.24 2.91 8.62
CA SER A 79 -0.56 4.12 8.42
C SER A 79 -2.00 3.74 8.11
N SER A 80 -2.95 4.53 8.60
CA SER A 80 -4.38 4.31 8.34
C SER A 80 -4.71 4.29 6.83
N TYR A 81 -3.91 4.98 6.01
CA TYR A 81 -4.07 5.00 4.55
C TYR A 81 -3.57 3.73 3.87
N GLY A 82 -2.61 3.04 4.47
CA GLY A 82 -2.18 1.76 3.94
C GLY A 82 -3.25 0.69 4.07
N GLU A 83 -4.15 0.77 5.05
CA GLU A 83 -5.29 -0.17 5.10
C GLU A 83 -6.21 -0.03 3.88
N ILE A 84 -6.38 1.18 3.34
CA ILE A 84 -7.20 1.44 2.15
C ILE A 84 -6.50 0.91 0.89
N LEU A 85 -5.19 1.17 0.77
CA LEU A 85 -4.42 0.82 -0.43
C LEU A 85 -3.99 -0.65 -0.48
N LEU A 86 -3.65 -1.25 0.66
CA LEU A 86 -3.13 -2.61 0.77
C LEU A 86 -4.26 -3.63 0.89
N THR A 87 -5.07 -3.72 -0.17
CA THR A 87 -6.13 -4.71 -0.23
C THR A 87 -5.58 -6.13 -0.15
N ALA A 88 -6.40 -7.08 0.34
CA ALA A 88 -6.03 -8.49 0.38
C ALA A 88 -5.55 -8.99 -0.99
N GLU A 89 -6.25 -8.59 -2.06
CA GLU A 89 -5.85 -8.92 -3.44
C GLU A 89 -4.47 -8.37 -3.81
N LEU A 90 -4.17 -7.11 -3.47
CA LEU A 90 -2.88 -6.48 -3.74
C LEU A 90 -1.72 -7.19 -3.00
N LEU A 91 -2.01 -7.70 -1.80
CA LEU A 91 -1.08 -8.45 -0.97
C LEU A 91 -1.03 -9.95 -1.34
N GLY A 92 -1.83 -10.39 -2.31
CA GLY A 92 -1.95 -11.80 -2.69
C GLY A 92 -2.55 -12.67 -1.58
N ARG A 93 -3.27 -12.08 -0.62
CA ARG A 93 -4.03 -12.79 0.41
C ARG A 93 -5.36 -13.23 -0.17
N ASP A 94 -5.74 -14.46 0.16
CA ASP A 94 -7.05 -14.99 -0.18
C ASP A 94 -8.09 -14.33 0.73
N PRO A 95 -9.08 -13.59 0.20
CA PRO A 95 -10.05 -12.85 1.02
C PRO A 95 -10.94 -13.77 1.87
N ASP A 96 -10.96 -15.07 1.58
CA ASP A 96 -11.68 -16.10 2.34
C ASP A 96 -10.79 -16.78 3.41
N ALA A 97 -9.51 -16.41 3.55
CA ALA A 97 -8.59 -16.96 4.56
C ALA A 97 -8.67 -16.26 5.94
N ASP A 98 -9.38 -15.14 6.03
CA ASP A 98 -9.60 -14.35 7.26
C ASP A 98 -10.83 -14.80 8.07
N GLU A 99 -11.36 -16.00 7.86
CA GLU A 99 -12.11 -16.67 8.92
C GLU A 99 -11.07 -17.23 9.90
N PRO A 100 -10.85 -16.61 11.09
CA PRO A 100 -10.04 -17.27 12.10
C PRO A 100 -10.70 -18.62 12.36
N ASP A 101 -9.98 -19.73 12.18
CA ASP A 101 -10.45 -21.06 12.53
C ASP A 101 -10.98 -21.02 13.97
N LEU A 102 -12.31 -20.82 14.13
CA LEU A 102 -12.98 -20.81 15.42
C LEU A 102 -12.79 -22.15 16.15
N ASP A 103 -12.40 -23.20 15.41
CA ASP A 103 -12.02 -24.50 15.93
C ASP A 103 -10.72 -24.47 16.76
N ALA A 104 -9.76 -23.57 16.46
CA ALA A 104 -8.49 -23.48 17.19
C ALA A 104 -8.63 -22.82 18.57
N LEU A 105 -9.59 -21.90 18.73
CA LEU A 105 -9.86 -21.22 20.01
C LEU A 105 -10.77 -22.02 20.96
N VAL A 106 -11.38 -23.12 20.49
CA VAL A 106 -12.21 -24.02 21.30
C VAL A 106 -11.37 -25.09 22.01
N LEU A 107 -10.11 -25.29 21.61
CA LEU A 107 -9.22 -26.33 22.16
C LEU A 107 -8.49 -25.94 23.46
N ASP A 108 -8.46 -24.66 23.85
CA ASP A 108 -7.75 -24.20 25.07
C ASP A 108 -8.67 -23.88 26.26
N LEU A 109 -9.96 -24.25 26.19
CA LEU A 109 -10.94 -23.96 27.25
C LEU A 109 -11.49 -25.21 27.98
N ASP A 110 -10.78 -26.34 27.98
CA ASP A 110 -11.02 -27.44 28.94
C ASP A 110 -9.92 -27.46 30.00
N GLY A 111 -9.99 -26.48 30.91
CA GLY A 111 -9.19 -26.47 32.11
C GLY A 111 -9.75 -27.47 33.13
N THR A 112 -9.07 -28.61 33.32
CA THR A 112 -9.00 -29.36 34.58
C THR A 112 -8.06 -30.56 34.44
N GLU A 113 -6.88 -30.53 35.09
CA GLU A 113 -6.45 -31.48 36.14
C GLU A 113 -4.93 -31.40 36.40
N ASP A 114 -4.61 -31.14 37.67
CA ASP A 114 -3.32 -31.22 38.37
C ASP A 114 -2.47 -32.47 38.00
N GLY A 115 -1.14 -32.31 37.94
CA GLY A 115 -0.22 -33.46 37.96
C GLY A 115 1.27 -33.10 37.85
N GLU A 116 1.93 -33.01 39.01
CA GLU A 116 3.37 -32.84 39.21
C GLU A 116 4.23 -33.91 38.50
N SER A 117 5.42 -33.55 37.97
CA SER A 117 6.69 -34.29 38.20
C SER A 117 7.90 -33.66 37.49
N ASP A 118 8.93 -33.45 38.32
CA ASP A 118 10.39 -33.48 38.16
C ASP A 118 11.12 -33.02 36.87
N ALA A 119 12.18 -32.27 37.15
CA ALA A 119 13.23 -31.83 36.27
C ALA A 119 14.27 -32.92 35.99
N ASP A 120 14.89 -32.88 34.81
CA ASP A 120 16.32 -33.18 34.64
C ASP A 120 16.87 -32.40 33.42
N PRO A 121 17.98 -31.64 33.57
CA PRO A 121 18.67 -30.98 32.46
C PRO A 121 19.98 -31.72 32.12
N ASP A 122 20.09 -32.28 30.91
CA ASP A 122 21.38 -32.72 30.39
C ASP A 122 21.56 -32.41 28.89
N THR A 123 22.48 -31.46 28.70
CA THR A 123 23.36 -31.08 27.59
C THR A 123 23.68 -32.15 26.53
N ASP A 124 23.66 -31.79 25.24
CA ASP A 124 24.85 -31.58 24.36
C ASP A 124 24.58 -31.80 22.85
N SER A 125 25.32 -31.02 22.06
CA SER A 125 25.86 -31.32 20.71
C SER A 125 25.13 -30.81 19.45
N ASP A 126 25.77 -29.75 18.92
CA ASP A 126 26.22 -29.59 17.51
C ASP A 126 25.24 -29.17 16.39
N SER A 127 25.56 -27.97 15.90
CA SER A 127 25.44 -27.43 14.54
C SER A 127 24.87 -28.33 13.44
N ALA A 128 23.78 -27.85 12.85
CA ALA A 128 23.58 -27.91 11.41
C ALA A 128 22.98 -26.58 10.97
N ASP A 129 23.68 -25.92 10.04
CA ASP A 129 23.14 -25.02 9.03
C ASP A 129 21.78 -25.57 8.57
N ASP A 130 20.69 -24.87 8.87
CA ASP A 130 19.43 -25.01 8.15
C ASP A 130 18.94 -23.58 7.97
N ASP A 131 19.05 -23.12 6.73
CA ASP A 131 18.36 -21.98 6.13
C ASP A 131 17.19 -21.53 7.01
N GLU A 132 17.36 -20.40 7.71
CA GLU A 132 16.20 -19.63 8.16
C GLU A 132 15.53 -19.12 6.88
N GLU A 133 14.78 -20.02 6.22
CA GLU A 133 13.55 -19.68 5.53
C GLU A 133 12.73 -18.96 6.60
N THR A 134 12.95 -17.65 6.68
CA THR A 134 12.12 -16.75 7.45
C THR A 134 10.74 -16.95 6.86
N GLY A 135 9.99 -17.85 7.49
CA GLY A 135 8.57 -17.99 7.31
C GLY A 135 8.01 -16.65 7.72
N VAL A 136 7.96 -15.73 6.75
CA VAL A 136 7.11 -14.56 6.84
C VAL A 136 5.75 -15.16 7.19
N PRO A 137 5.14 -14.79 8.33
CA PRO A 137 3.81 -15.30 8.62
C PRO A 137 2.96 -15.01 7.38
N ALA A 138 2.01 -15.88 7.04
CA ALA A 138 1.12 -15.67 5.88
C ALA A 138 0.38 -14.31 5.94
N ASP A 139 0.43 -13.67 7.12
CA ASP A 139 -0.10 -12.36 7.44
C ASP A 139 0.91 -11.18 7.31
N ALA A 140 2.22 -11.42 7.18
CA ALA A 140 3.21 -10.35 7.11
C ALA A 140 3.14 -9.59 5.78
N VAL A 141 2.99 -8.27 5.89
CA VAL A 141 3.07 -7.35 4.75
C VAL A 141 4.51 -7.34 4.20
N PRO A 142 4.72 -7.53 2.88
CA PRO A 142 6.05 -7.60 2.31
C PRO A 142 6.79 -6.27 2.46
N HIS A 143 8.11 -6.34 2.61
CA HIS A 143 8.97 -5.17 2.56
C HIS A 143 9.26 -4.81 1.11
N GLY A 144 8.90 -3.60 0.69
CA GLY A 144 9.13 -3.09 -0.66
C GLY A 144 7.86 -2.83 -1.48
N PRO A 145 8.00 -2.55 -2.78
CA PRO A 145 6.91 -2.05 -3.60
C PRO A 145 5.91 -3.14 -3.99
N VAL A 146 4.63 -2.78 -4.01
CA VAL A 146 3.51 -3.66 -4.36
C VAL A 146 2.53 -2.94 -5.30
N GLY A 147 1.70 -3.71 -6.00
CA GLY A 147 0.73 -3.20 -6.97
C GLY A 147 1.24 -3.17 -8.40
N ASP A 148 0.75 -2.22 -9.20
CA ASP A 148 1.01 -2.12 -10.64
C ASP A 148 2.29 -1.32 -10.95
N PRO A 149 3.42 -1.97 -11.32
CA PRO A 149 4.67 -1.26 -11.60
C PRO A 149 4.65 -0.47 -12.91
N VAL A 150 3.65 -0.64 -13.77
CA VAL A 150 3.54 0.07 -15.07
C VAL A 150 2.42 1.11 -15.09
N ILE A 151 1.89 1.47 -13.91
CA ILE A 151 0.77 2.40 -13.75
C ILE A 151 0.98 3.78 -14.41
N LEU A 152 2.24 4.23 -14.49
CA LEU A 152 2.64 5.50 -15.11
C LEU A 152 3.41 5.33 -16.44
N ASP A 153 3.50 4.13 -17.00
CA ASP A 153 4.33 3.85 -18.19
C ASP A 153 3.90 4.70 -19.41
N ASP A 154 2.58 4.82 -19.61
CA ASP A 154 1.97 5.68 -20.65
C ASP A 154 2.22 7.17 -20.44
N LEU A 155 2.48 7.57 -19.19
CA LEU A 155 2.72 8.96 -18.78
C LEU A 155 4.21 9.32 -18.73
N GLY A 156 5.08 8.41 -19.19
CA GLY A 156 6.51 8.65 -19.31
C GLY A 156 7.36 8.14 -18.14
N VAL A 157 6.75 7.54 -17.12
CA VAL A 157 7.47 6.93 -15.98
C VAL A 157 7.33 5.41 -16.06
N GLY A 158 8.32 4.76 -16.65
CA GLY A 158 8.33 3.29 -16.77
C GLY A 158 8.65 2.59 -15.44
N GLU A 159 8.42 1.28 -15.37
CA GLU A 159 8.63 0.46 -14.15
C GLU A 159 9.99 0.68 -13.47
N LYS A 160 11.07 0.76 -14.27
CA LYS A 160 12.42 0.92 -13.72
C LYS A 160 12.63 2.30 -13.11
N GLU A 161 12.04 3.32 -13.71
CA GLU A 161 12.09 4.69 -13.22
C GLU A 161 11.28 4.76 -11.92
N LEU A 162 10.04 4.26 -11.94
CA LEU A 162 9.13 4.24 -10.79
C LEU A 162 9.74 3.54 -9.56
N ARG A 163 10.47 2.44 -9.75
CA ARG A 163 11.17 1.72 -8.68
C ARG A 163 12.48 2.38 -8.23
N ALA A 164 13.04 3.25 -9.05
CA ALA A 164 14.30 3.95 -8.75
C ALA A 164 14.07 5.33 -8.12
N LEU A 165 12.82 5.82 -8.08
CA LEU A 165 12.47 7.09 -7.45
C LEU A 165 12.87 7.10 -5.97
N ASP A 166 13.58 8.17 -5.58
CA ASP A 166 13.90 8.44 -4.19
C ASP A 166 12.65 8.89 -3.44
N ALA A 167 12.49 8.42 -2.19
CA ALA A 167 11.28 8.68 -1.42
C ALA A 167 10.98 10.18 -1.21
N ASP A 168 12.01 11.03 -1.15
CA ASP A 168 11.90 12.48 -0.89
C ASP A 168 11.53 13.29 -2.16
N ASP A 169 11.87 12.78 -3.35
CA ASP A 169 11.74 13.50 -4.64
C ASP A 169 10.75 12.84 -5.61
N ALA A 170 10.20 11.67 -5.26
CA ALA A 170 9.35 10.88 -6.14
C ALA A 170 8.16 11.67 -6.70
N LEU A 171 7.44 12.45 -5.88
CA LEU A 171 6.29 13.21 -6.35
C LEU A 171 6.71 14.30 -7.34
N SER A 172 7.80 15.02 -7.03
CA SER A 172 8.37 16.05 -7.90
C SER A 172 8.77 15.47 -9.25
N ALA A 173 9.45 14.31 -9.25
CA ALA A 173 9.87 13.60 -10.45
C ALA A 173 8.68 13.08 -11.28
N ILE A 174 7.66 12.52 -10.63
CA ILE A 174 6.42 12.09 -11.29
C ILE A 174 5.72 13.30 -11.91
N ALA A 175 5.57 14.39 -11.16
CA ALA A 175 4.94 15.61 -11.65
C ALA A 175 5.74 16.24 -12.80
N GLU A 176 7.07 16.16 -12.79
CA GLU A 176 7.91 16.63 -13.89
C GLU A 176 7.69 15.82 -15.17
N ALA A 177 7.62 14.50 -15.05
CA ALA A 177 7.30 13.63 -16.19
C ALA A 177 5.91 13.92 -16.78
N LEU A 178 4.93 14.22 -15.90
CA LEU A 178 3.56 14.59 -16.28
C LEU A 178 3.43 16.00 -16.85
N GLY A 179 4.41 16.88 -16.60
CA GLY A 179 4.30 18.33 -16.87
C GLY A 179 3.41 19.06 -15.85
N ALA A 180 3.25 18.50 -14.66
CA ALA A 180 2.40 18.98 -13.58
C ALA A 180 3.19 19.55 -12.37
N SER A 181 4.52 19.69 -12.45
CA SER A 181 5.34 20.13 -11.30
C SER A 181 4.87 21.45 -10.71
N GLU A 182 4.59 22.45 -11.55
CA GLU A 182 4.18 23.78 -11.09
C GLU A 182 2.84 23.76 -10.35
N VAL A 183 1.89 22.94 -10.81
CA VAL A 183 0.57 22.82 -10.17
C VAL A 183 0.67 22.01 -8.87
N LEU A 184 1.46 20.94 -8.84
CA LEU A 184 1.67 20.15 -7.63
C LEU A 184 2.36 20.98 -6.53
N GLU A 185 3.41 21.72 -6.87
CA GLU A 185 4.11 22.59 -5.91
C GLU A 185 3.24 23.75 -5.40
N THR A 186 2.14 24.07 -6.10
CA THR A 186 1.19 25.09 -5.63
C THR A 186 0.31 24.57 -4.49
N VAL A 187 0.08 23.26 -4.43
CA VAL A 187 -0.80 22.63 -3.43
C VAL A 187 -0.06 22.00 -2.25
N ARG A 188 1.25 21.81 -2.38
CA ARG A 188 2.16 21.30 -1.33
C ARG A 188 2.54 22.36 -0.30
#